data_AF-A0A960VQC7-F1
#
_entry.id   AF-A0A960VQC7-F1
#
_cell.length_a   1.000
_cell.length_b   1.000
_cell.length_c   1.000
_cell.angle_alpha   90.00
_cell.angle_beta   90.00
_cell.angle_gamma   90.00
#
_symmetry.space_group_name_H-M   'P 1'
#
loop_
_entity.id
_entity.type
_entity.pdbx_description
1 polymer ?
#
loop_
_entity_poly.entity_id
_entity_poly.type
_entity_poly.pdbx_seq_one_letter_code
_entity_poly.pdbx_strand_id
1 'polypeptide(L)'
;MRLDDNGHGGPAGNDIGGGFDEGLGSSATEDLLLPPWERRERFGFLNGLYLTIKDVLLTPGIFFRRMPSQVGLGQPLLFTIVLGVVAALFAWMWSLAGSSLQALVAEDYGKIFTGPLFSFFAFLTSPLTVTIGVFIKAALMHGVLTLVGGNRLGFEASFRVAAYSEAAGILALVPICGSGVGLVWTLVVCVIGLRNIHDTDPWRAVVAVLAPLLVCASFIGTSVFLFALGLD
;
A
#
# COMPACT_ATOMS: atom_id res chain seq x y z
N MET A 1 -5.05 -59.10 -63.13
CA MET A 1 -5.38 -59.15 -61.69
C MET A 1 -5.50 -57.68 -61.25
N ARG A 2 -6.60 -56.93 -61.49
CA ARG A 2 -7.94 -56.99 -60.87
C ARG A 2 -7.89 -57.41 -59.40
N LEU A 3 -8.08 -56.46 -58.47
CA LEU A 3 -9.38 -56.15 -57.87
C LEU A 3 -9.32 -54.82 -57.09
N ASP A 4 -10.39 -54.05 -57.24
CA ASP A 4 -10.82 -52.91 -56.44
C ASP A 4 -11.40 -53.44 -55.11
N ASP A 5 -11.29 -52.71 -53.99
CA ASP A 5 -12.44 -52.56 -53.07
C ASP A 5 -12.30 -51.42 -52.05
N ASN A 6 -13.46 -50.82 -51.82
CA ASN A 6 -13.98 -49.82 -50.89
C ASN A 6 -13.42 -49.94 -49.45
N GLY A 7 -13.23 -48.88 -48.67
CA GLY A 7 -14.07 -47.71 -48.46
C GLY A 7 -14.89 -47.93 -47.19
N HIS A 8 -14.61 -47.24 -46.08
CA HIS A 8 -15.55 -47.06 -44.95
C HIS A 8 -15.26 -45.76 -44.21
N GLY A 9 -16.26 -44.88 -44.18
CA GLY A 9 -16.30 -43.68 -43.36
C GLY A 9 -16.48 -44.01 -41.87
N GLY A 10 -15.98 -43.11 -41.04
CA GLY A 10 -16.18 -43.07 -39.60
C GLY A 10 -15.98 -41.63 -39.12
N PRO A 11 -16.72 -41.19 -38.10
CA PRO A 11 -17.39 -39.90 -38.10
C PRO A 11 -16.49 -38.73 -37.69
N ALA A 12 -16.96 -37.53 -38.06
CA ALA A 12 -16.61 -36.25 -37.48
C ALA A 12 -16.52 -36.36 -35.94
N GLY A 13 -15.28 -36.38 -35.43
CA GLY A 13 -15.00 -36.26 -34.02
C GLY A 13 -15.19 -34.81 -33.60
N ASN A 14 -16.39 -34.50 -33.12
CA ASN A 14 -16.66 -33.58 -32.01
C ASN A 14 -15.55 -32.56 -31.69
N ASP A 15 -15.58 -31.41 -32.37
CA ASP A 15 -15.16 -30.14 -31.78
C ASP A 15 -16.22 -29.72 -30.74
N ILE A 16 -16.17 -30.33 -29.55
CA ILE A 16 -16.91 -29.83 -28.38
C ILE A 16 -16.13 -30.17 -27.11
N GLY A 17 -15.50 -29.15 -26.52
CA GLY A 17 -14.99 -29.26 -25.15
C GLY A 17 -13.82 -28.37 -24.74
N GLY A 18 -13.37 -27.41 -25.55
CA GLY A 18 -12.13 -26.66 -25.25
C GLY A 18 -12.27 -25.23 -24.73
N GLY A 19 -13.43 -24.79 -24.22
CA GLY A 19 -13.68 -23.36 -23.95
C GLY A 19 -14.20 -22.96 -22.58
N PHE A 20 -14.63 -23.91 -21.73
CA PHE A 20 -15.30 -23.57 -20.47
C PHE A 20 -14.45 -23.78 -19.20
N ASP A 21 -13.37 -24.56 -19.26
CA ASP A 21 -12.57 -24.89 -18.08
C ASP A 21 -11.36 -23.96 -17.84
N GLU A 22 -10.83 -23.27 -18.88
CA GLU A 22 -9.67 -22.37 -18.73
C GLU A 22 -9.98 -21.09 -17.93
N GLY A 23 -11.22 -20.59 -17.96
CA GLY A 23 -11.64 -19.37 -17.25
C GLY A 23 -11.92 -19.58 -15.76
N LEU A 24 -12.39 -20.77 -15.37
CA LEU A 24 -12.70 -21.08 -13.97
C LEU A 24 -11.44 -21.37 -13.14
N GLY A 25 -10.43 -21.99 -13.76
CA GLY A 25 -9.15 -22.27 -13.09
C GLY A 25 -8.28 -21.02 -12.87
N SER A 26 -8.27 -20.09 -13.82
CA SER A 26 -7.50 -18.85 -13.72
C SER A 26 -8.05 -17.90 -12.65
N SER A 27 -9.37 -17.66 -12.66
CA SER A 27 -10.04 -16.83 -11.64
C SER A 27 -9.93 -17.38 -10.23
N ALA A 28 -10.12 -18.69 -10.03
CA ALA A 28 -9.96 -19.32 -8.72
C ALA A 28 -8.50 -19.27 -8.21
N THR A 29 -7.53 -19.39 -9.12
CA THR A 29 -6.10 -19.27 -8.76
C THR A 29 -5.73 -17.83 -8.43
N GLU A 30 -6.26 -16.86 -9.20
CA GLU A 30 -6.08 -15.43 -8.95
C GLU A 30 -6.67 -15.04 -7.59
N ASP A 31 -7.87 -15.52 -7.26
CA ASP A 31 -8.49 -15.34 -5.95
C ASP A 31 -7.61 -15.90 -4.82
N LEU A 32 -6.96 -17.05 -5.00
CA LEU A 32 -6.06 -17.61 -3.98
C LEU A 32 -4.82 -16.74 -3.74
N LEU A 33 -4.37 -15.99 -4.74
CA LEU A 33 -3.24 -15.07 -4.67
C LEU A 33 -3.60 -13.71 -4.06
N LEU A 34 -4.89 -13.36 -4.00
CA LEU A 34 -5.33 -12.10 -3.42
C LEU A 34 -4.98 -11.98 -1.92
N PRO A 35 -4.59 -10.77 -1.46
CA PRO A 35 -4.42 -10.49 -0.04
C PRO A 35 -5.65 -10.91 0.78
N PRO A 36 -5.48 -11.37 2.04
CA PRO A 36 -6.61 -11.72 2.91
C PRO A 36 -7.68 -10.62 3.02
N TRP A 37 -7.26 -9.35 2.94
CA TRP A 37 -8.13 -8.17 2.93
C TRP A 37 -9.05 -8.08 1.70
N GLU A 38 -8.62 -8.57 0.54
CA GLU A 38 -9.44 -8.56 -0.68
C GLU A 38 -10.41 -9.75 -0.69
N ARG A 39 -10.11 -10.82 0.07
CA ARG A 39 -10.96 -12.00 0.28
C ARG A 39 -11.84 -11.91 1.52
N ARG A 40 -12.55 -10.78 1.69
CA ARG A 40 -13.37 -10.54 2.90
C ARG A 40 -14.49 -11.54 3.09
N GLU A 41 -15.04 -12.08 2.01
CA GLU A 41 -16.08 -13.11 2.08
C GLU A 41 -15.59 -14.39 2.78
N ARG A 42 -14.30 -14.72 2.64
CA ARG A 42 -13.68 -15.89 3.24
C ARG A 42 -13.14 -15.63 4.64
N PHE A 43 -12.46 -14.51 4.85
CA PHE A 43 -11.75 -14.24 6.11
C PHE A 43 -12.52 -13.33 7.06
N GLY A 44 -13.57 -12.65 6.61
CA GLY A 44 -14.22 -11.58 7.34
C GLY A 44 -13.41 -10.27 7.34
N PHE A 45 -14.05 -9.17 7.73
CA PHE A 45 -13.45 -7.83 7.66
C PHE A 45 -12.23 -7.67 8.57
N LEU A 46 -12.38 -7.87 9.89
CA LEU A 46 -11.31 -7.64 10.87
C LEU A 46 -10.16 -8.64 10.74
N ASN A 47 -10.49 -9.90 10.51
CA ASN A 47 -9.49 -10.94 10.38
C ASN A 47 -8.74 -10.84 9.03
N GLY A 48 -9.41 -10.47 7.93
CA GLY A 48 -8.75 -10.12 6.66
C GLY A 48 -7.80 -8.93 6.80
N LEU A 49 -8.20 -7.89 7.54
CA LEU A 49 -7.36 -6.74 7.86
C LEU A 49 -6.11 -7.16 8.65
N TYR A 50 -6.31 -7.86 9.77
CA TYR A 50 -5.23 -8.35 10.63
C TYR A 50 -4.24 -9.25 9.88
N LEU A 51 -4.73 -10.24 9.13
CA LEU A 51 -3.88 -11.13 8.36
C LEU A 51 -3.06 -10.39 7.31
N THR A 52 -3.66 -9.41 6.63
CA THR A 52 -2.95 -8.59 5.64
C THR A 52 -1.87 -7.73 6.30
N ILE A 53 -2.18 -7.08 7.43
CA ILE A 53 -1.18 -6.33 8.21
C ILE A 53 -0.04 -7.28 8.60
N LYS A 54 -0.36 -8.43 9.18
CA LYS A 54 0.63 -9.43 9.61
C LYS A 54 1.52 -9.88 8.45
N ASP A 55 0.96 -10.20 7.30
CA ASP A 55 1.72 -10.67 6.14
C ASP A 55 2.60 -9.56 5.55
N VAL A 56 2.10 -8.31 5.48
CA VAL A 56 2.91 -7.15 5.07
C VAL A 56 4.06 -6.90 6.05
N LEU A 57 3.80 -7.00 7.35
CA LEU A 57 4.79 -6.70 8.38
C LEU A 57 5.83 -7.81 8.56
N LEU A 58 5.45 -9.07 8.42
CA LEU A 58 6.33 -10.19 8.79
C LEU A 58 6.88 -10.92 7.57
N THR A 59 6.17 -10.92 6.45
CA THR A 59 6.55 -11.64 5.23
C THR A 59 6.39 -10.80 3.95
N PRO A 60 6.85 -9.52 3.92
CA PRO A 60 6.58 -8.61 2.80
C PRO A 60 7.07 -9.15 1.45
N GLY A 61 8.21 -9.85 1.42
CA GLY A 61 8.74 -10.42 0.17
C GLY A 61 7.82 -11.46 -0.45
N ILE A 62 7.25 -12.36 0.36
CA ILE A 62 6.30 -13.37 -0.12
C ILE A 62 4.99 -12.72 -0.53
N PHE A 63 4.51 -11.78 0.29
CA PHE A 63 3.27 -11.05 0.07
C PHE A 63 3.27 -10.32 -1.28
N PHE A 64 4.30 -9.50 -1.55
CA PHE A 64 4.36 -8.72 -2.79
C PHE A 64 4.77 -9.51 -4.01
N ARG A 65 5.57 -10.58 -3.87
CA ARG A 65 5.97 -11.43 -5.01
C ARG A 65 4.79 -12.18 -5.64
N ARG A 66 3.79 -12.53 -4.83
CA ARG A 66 2.59 -13.25 -5.27
C ARG A 66 1.42 -12.32 -5.60
N MET A 67 1.60 -11.02 -5.42
CA MET A 67 0.54 -10.05 -5.53
C MET A 67 0.13 -9.88 -7.00
N PRO A 68 -1.15 -10.09 -7.34
CA PRO A 68 -1.62 -9.83 -8.69
C PRO A 68 -1.58 -8.32 -8.98
N SER A 69 -1.26 -8.01 -10.22
CA SER A 69 -1.39 -6.68 -10.82
C SER A 69 -2.38 -6.82 -11.97
N GLN A 70 -3.39 -5.94 -12.05
CA GLN A 70 -4.55 -5.90 -12.98
C GLN A 70 -5.91 -6.25 -12.36
N VAL A 71 -6.01 -6.26 -11.03
CA VAL A 71 -7.28 -6.45 -10.29
C VAL A 71 -7.91 -5.09 -9.92
N GLY A 72 -7.14 -4.00 -10.05
CA GLY A 72 -7.55 -2.63 -9.81
C GLY A 72 -7.07 -2.05 -8.48
N LEU A 73 -7.37 -0.76 -8.30
CA LEU A 73 -6.85 0.06 -7.19
C LEU A 73 -7.81 0.17 -5.99
N GLY A 74 -9.07 -0.25 -6.15
CA GLY A 74 -10.12 0.00 -5.16
C GLY A 74 -9.88 -0.68 -3.82
N GLN A 75 -9.52 -1.97 -3.81
CA GLN A 75 -9.29 -2.70 -2.57
C GLN A 75 -8.03 -2.25 -1.80
N PRO A 76 -6.87 -2.04 -2.45
CA PRO A 76 -5.71 -1.43 -1.81
C PRO A 76 -6.00 -0.03 -1.28
N LEU A 77 -6.74 0.80 -2.04
CA LEU A 77 -7.12 2.14 -1.59
C LEU A 77 -8.00 2.08 -0.32
N LEU A 78 -9.01 1.21 -0.31
CA LEU A 78 -9.87 1.05 0.86
C LEU A 78 -9.08 0.53 2.09
N PHE A 79 -8.11 -0.37 1.88
CA PHE A 79 -7.21 -0.83 2.94
C PHE A 79 -6.49 0.34 3.60
N THR A 80 -5.81 1.16 2.80
CA THR A 80 -5.03 2.28 3.34
C THR A 80 -5.92 3.36 3.94
N ILE A 81 -7.12 3.61 3.40
CA ILE A 81 -8.07 4.58 4.01
C ILE A 81 -8.48 4.10 5.40
N VAL A 82 -8.84 2.82 5.55
CA VAL A 82 -9.23 2.25 6.85
C VAL A 82 -8.09 2.39 7.85
N LEU A 83 -6.86 2.04 7.46
CA LEU A 83 -5.70 2.21 8.34
C LEU A 83 -5.41 3.67 8.68
N GLY A 84 -5.47 4.56 7.69
CA GLY A 84 -5.18 5.97 7.87
C GLY A 84 -6.20 6.69 8.76
N VAL A 85 -7.48 6.34 8.64
CA VAL A 85 -8.54 6.86 9.52
C VAL A 85 -8.35 6.37 10.95
N VAL A 86 -8.01 5.09 11.14
CA VAL A 86 -7.71 4.53 12.47
C VAL A 86 -6.49 5.23 13.07
N ALA A 87 -5.41 5.42 12.31
CA ALA A 87 -4.22 6.13 12.76
C ALA A 87 -4.53 7.59 13.14
N ALA A 88 -5.32 8.30 12.33
CA ALA A 88 -5.71 9.68 12.61
C ALA A 88 -6.61 9.81 13.85
N LEU A 89 -7.48 8.82 14.11
CA LEU A 89 -8.25 8.74 15.34
C LEU A 89 -7.33 8.63 16.56
N PHE A 90 -6.35 7.72 16.54
CA PHE A 90 -5.38 7.57 17.62
C PHE A 90 -4.53 8.84 17.81
N ALA A 91 -4.12 9.49 16.72
CA ALA A 91 -3.38 10.75 16.79
C ALA A 91 -4.20 11.85 17.48
N TRP A 92 -5.50 11.95 17.18
CA TRP A 92 -6.40 12.87 17.87
C TRP A 92 -6.58 12.52 19.35
N MET A 93 -6.73 11.23 19.69
CA MET A 93 -6.80 10.79 21.09
C MET A 93 -5.51 11.13 21.86
N TRP A 94 -4.35 10.96 21.23
CA TRP A 94 -3.07 11.32 21.83
C TRP A 94 -2.94 12.83 22.05
N SER A 95 -3.41 13.63 21.09
CA SER A 95 -3.46 15.09 21.21
C SER A 95 -4.34 15.55 22.37
N LEU A 96 -5.50 14.92 22.57
CA LEU A 96 -6.39 15.17 23.70
C LEU A 96 -5.74 14.80 25.04
N ALA A 97 -5.10 13.63 25.11
CA ALA A 97 -4.41 13.18 26.32
C ALA A 97 -3.23 14.11 26.67
N GLY A 98 -2.40 14.47 25.69
CA GLY A 98 -1.29 15.39 25.86
C GLY A 98 -1.73 16.78 26.32
N SER A 99 -2.83 17.29 25.77
CA SER A 99 -3.39 18.59 26.15
C SER A 99 -3.96 18.58 27.57
N SER A 100 -4.55 17.45 27.99
CA SER A 100 -5.04 17.26 29.36
C SER A 100 -3.90 17.24 30.37
N LEU A 101 -2.76 16.65 30.02
CA LEU A 101 -1.55 16.68 30.86
C LEU A 101 -0.95 18.09 30.92
N GLN A 102 -0.90 18.80 29.79
CA GLN A 102 -0.43 20.19 29.75
C GLN A 102 -1.31 21.12 30.60
N ALA A 103 -2.63 20.90 30.64
CA ALA A 103 -3.54 21.71 31.45
C ALA A 103 -3.21 21.73 32.96
N LEU A 104 -2.50 20.70 33.47
CA LEU A 104 -2.07 20.65 34.87
C LEU A 104 -0.88 21.56 35.19
N VAL A 105 -0.14 22.01 34.16
CA VAL A 105 1.13 22.75 34.30
C VAL A 105 1.15 24.02 33.43
N ALA A 106 0.08 24.31 32.69
CA ALA A 106 0.06 25.37 31.69
C ALA A 106 -0.17 26.76 32.29
N GLU A 107 0.68 27.72 31.90
CA GLU A 107 0.45 29.15 32.12
C GLU A 107 -0.28 29.83 30.94
N ASP A 108 -0.31 29.17 29.77
CA ASP A 108 -0.97 29.64 28.56
C ASP A 108 -2.06 28.65 28.11
N TYR A 109 -3.31 29.00 28.39
CA TYR A 109 -4.48 28.17 28.09
C TYR A 109 -4.80 28.06 26.59
N GLY A 110 -4.24 28.93 25.73
CA GLY A 110 -4.50 28.89 24.29
C GLY A 110 -4.01 27.59 23.65
N LYS A 111 -2.85 27.08 24.09
CA LYS A 111 -2.22 25.86 23.54
C LYS A 111 -2.96 24.56 23.91
N ILE A 112 -3.79 24.60 24.95
CA ILE A 112 -4.58 23.45 25.41
C ILE A 112 -5.66 23.08 24.38
N PHE A 113 -6.19 24.06 23.63
CA PHE A 113 -7.27 23.82 22.68
C PHE A 113 -6.79 23.73 21.23
N THR A 114 -5.68 24.40 20.86
CA THR A 114 -5.21 24.43 19.48
C THR A 114 -4.77 23.05 18.97
N GLY A 115 -4.03 22.28 19.78
CA GLY A 115 -3.57 20.94 19.41
C GLY A 115 -4.73 19.97 19.11
N PRO A 116 -5.68 19.78 20.04
CA PRO A 116 -6.81 18.88 19.82
C PRO A 116 -7.71 19.30 18.68
N LEU A 117 -7.96 20.60 18.50
CA LEU A 117 -8.76 21.11 17.39
C LEU A 117 -8.08 20.81 16.04
N PHE A 118 -6.78 21.06 15.92
CA PHE A 118 -6.04 20.73 14.70
C PHE A 118 -6.08 19.23 14.39
N SER A 119 -5.80 18.38 15.38
CA SER A 119 -5.84 16.92 15.19
C SER A 119 -7.25 16.40 14.87
N PHE A 120 -8.30 17.04 15.40
CA PHE A 120 -9.68 16.71 15.06
C PHE A 120 -10.00 17.02 13.59
N PHE A 121 -9.60 18.18 13.08
CA PHE A 121 -9.77 18.51 11.66
C PHE A 121 -8.92 17.59 10.76
N ALA A 122 -7.71 17.23 11.19
CA ALA A 122 -6.88 16.25 10.48
C ALA A 122 -7.54 14.86 10.44
N PHE A 123 -8.17 14.42 11.54
CA PHE A 123 -8.96 13.20 11.59
C PHE A 123 -10.16 13.26 10.63
N LEU A 124 -10.93 14.36 10.66
CA LEU A 124 -12.11 14.55 9.82
C LEU A 124 -11.77 14.53 8.32
N THR A 125 -10.64 15.12 7.95
CA THR A 125 -10.15 15.18 6.57
C THR A 125 -9.27 13.98 6.17
N SER A 126 -8.99 13.06 7.11
CA SER A 126 -8.04 11.96 6.91
C SER A 126 -8.35 11.05 5.72
N PRO A 127 -9.60 10.68 5.39
CA PRO A 127 -9.84 9.82 4.22
C PRO A 127 -9.35 10.45 2.92
N LEU A 128 -9.56 11.77 2.77
CA LEU A 128 -9.12 12.53 1.60
C LEU A 128 -7.60 12.67 1.59
N THR A 129 -7.02 13.07 2.72
CA THR A 129 -5.57 13.26 2.85
C THR A 129 -4.80 11.96 2.59
N VAL A 130 -5.28 10.83 3.12
CA VAL A 130 -4.69 9.50 2.92
C VAL A 130 -4.80 9.08 1.45
N THR A 131 -5.96 9.31 0.83
CA THR A 131 -6.16 9.02 -0.60
C THR A 131 -5.15 9.80 -1.45
N ILE A 132 -5.08 11.12 -1.28
CA ILE A 132 -4.15 11.96 -2.03
C ILE A 132 -2.70 11.53 -1.76
N GLY A 133 -2.35 11.31 -0.49
CA GLY A 133 -1.02 10.92 -0.07
C GLY A 133 -0.55 9.61 -0.69
N VAL A 134 -1.40 8.57 -0.70
CA VAL A 134 -1.03 7.28 -1.28
C VAL A 134 -0.85 7.37 -2.81
N PHE A 135 -1.67 8.16 -3.50
CA PHE A 135 -1.52 8.38 -4.95
C PHE A 135 -0.23 9.13 -5.27
N ILE A 136 0.10 10.20 -4.52
CA ILE A 136 1.35 10.94 -4.68
C ILE A 136 2.53 10.02 -4.42
N LYS A 137 2.51 9.27 -3.31
CA LYS A 137 3.58 8.32 -2.94
C LYS A 137 3.79 7.27 -4.05
N ALA A 138 2.71 6.67 -4.53
CA ALA A 138 2.75 5.72 -5.63
C ALA A 138 3.32 6.34 -6.91
N ALA A 139 2.88 7.54 -7.29
CA ALA A 139 3.33 8.24 -8.48
C ALA A 139 4.82 8.59 -8.43
N LEU A 140 5.30 9.09 -7.29
CA LEU A 140 6.71 9.40 -7.09
C LEU A 140 7.59 8.14 -7.18
N MET A 141 7.24 7.09 -6.43
CA MET A 141 7.97 5.83 -6.48
C MET A 141 7.95 5.22 -7.88
N HIS A 142 6.77 5.18 -8.53
CA HIS A 142 6.61 4.63 -9.87
C HIS A 142 7.38 5.43 -10.91
N GLY A 143 7.35 6.76 -10.83
CA GLY A 143 8.08 7.66 -11.73
C GLY A 143 9.58 7.42 -11.64
N VAL A 144 10.16 7.44 -10.44
CA VAL A 144 11.59 7.14 -10.25
C VAL A 144 11.92 5.72 -10.68
N LEU A 145 11.09 4.73 -10.33
CA LEU A 145 11.30 3.35 -10.74
C LEU A 145 11.31 3.19 -12.27
N THR A 146 10.46 3.93 -12.96
CA THR A 146 10.40 3.95 -14.43
C THR A 146 11.64 4.62 -15.01
N LEU A 147 12.11 5.72 -14.43
CA LEU A 147 13.34 6.41 -14.87
C LEU A 147 14.60 5.54 -14.75
N VAL A 148 14.70 4.72 -13.69
CA VAL A 148 15.82 3.78 -13.52
C VAL A 148 15.62 2.44 -14.26
N GLY A 149 14.57 2.33 -15.09
CA GLY A 149 14.28 1.14 -15.89
C GLY A 149 13.82 -0.08 -15.07
N GLY A 150 13.34 0.15 -13.83
CA GLY A 150 12.92 -0.91 -12.91
C GLY A 150 11.45 -1.32 -12.99
N ASN A 151 10.62 -0.61 -13.77
CA ASN A 151 9.21 -0.89 -13.91
C ASN A 151 8.95 -2.08 -14.84
N ARG A 152 8.21 -3.10 -14.36
CA ARG A 152 7.81 -4.29 -15.15
C ARG A 152 6.30 -4.55 -15.21
N LEU A 153 5.52 -4.01 -14.28
CA LEU A 153 4.09 -4.33 -14.09
C LEU A 153 3.18 -3.09 -14.06
N GLY A 154 3.72 -1.90 -14.37
CA GLY A 154 2.95 -0.67 -14.46
C GLY A 154 2.60 -0.04 -13.10
N PHE A 155 1.80 1.03 -13.16
CA PHE A 155 1.48 1.86 -12.00
C PHE A 155 0.69 1.12 -10.91
N GLU A 156 -0.23 0.23 -11.30
CA GLU A 156 -1.05 -0.51 -10.35
C GLU A 156 -0.22 -1.31 -9.34
N ALA A 157 0.85 -1.98 -9.80
CA ALA A 157 1.75 -2.70 -8.92
C ALA A 157 2.46 -1.76 -7.92
N SER A 158 2.95 -0.61 -8.38
CA SER A 158 3.56 0.39 -7.50
C SER A 158 2.55 0.99 -6.51
N PHE A 159 1.30 1.20 -6.93
CA PHE A 159 0.22 1.68 -6.08
C PHE A 159 -0.16 0.66 -5.01
N ARG A 160 -0.27 -0.62 -5.36
CA ARG A 160 -0.51 -1.70 -4.41
C ARG A 160 0.59 -1.76 -3.36
N VAL A 161 1.86 -1.62 -3.75
CA VAL A 161 2.98 -1.50 -2.79
C VAL A 161 2.80 -0.27 -1.90
N ALA A 162 2.49 0.90 -2.48
CA ALA A 162 2.28 2.13 -1.72
C ALA A 162 1.17 1.97 -0.67
N ALA A 163 0.01 1.44 -1.06
CA ALA A 163 -1.16 1.32 -0.20
C ALA A 163 -0.99 0.26 0.89
N TYR A 164 -0.50 -0.94 0.56
CA TYR A 164 -0.34 -2.00 1.55
C TYR A 164 0.79 -1.73 2.54
N SER A 165 1.85 -1.02 2.11
CA SER A 165 2.96 -0.66 3.02
C SER A 165 2.54 0.26 4.17
N GLU A 166 1.38 0.95 4.07
CA GLU A 166 0.81 1.75 5.16
C GLU A 166 0.46 0.92 6.40
N ALA A 167 0.39 -0.41 6.29
CA ALA A 167 0.31 -1.31 7.43
C ALA A 167 1.44 -1.11 8.45
N ALA A 168 2.64 -0.73 7.98
CA ALA A 168 3.78 -0.39 8.84
C ALA A 168 3.54 0.86 9.70
N GLY A 169 2.63 1.74 9.28
CA GLY A 169 2.23 2.92 10.05
C GLY A 169 1.60 2.58 11.41
N ILE A 170 1.04 1.38 11.58
CA ILE A 170 0.48 0.93 12.88
C ILE A 170 1.56 0.88 13.97
N LEU A 171 2.83 0.66 13.60
CA LEU A 171 3.93 0.69 14.56
C LEU A 171 4.08 2.07 15.22
N ALA A 172 3.64 3.14 14.55
CA ALA A 172 3.63 4.50 15.09
C ALA A 172 2.66 4.71 16.25
N LEU A 173 1.75 3.76 16.52
CA LEU A 173 0.88 3.79 17.68
C LEU A 173 1.64 3.51 18.99
N VAL A 174 2.82 2.91 18.93
CA VAL A 174 3.65 2.66 20.12
C VAL A 174 4.32 3.98 20.55
N PRO A 175 4.11 4.44 21.79
CA PRO A 175 4.69 5.70 22.25
C PRO A 175 6.24 5.66 22.23
N ILE A 176 6.86 6.84 22.13
CA ILE A 176 8.32 7.09 22.17
C ILE A 176 9.08 6.60 20.93
N CYS A 177 9.00 5.31 20.58
CA CYS A 177 9.81 4.73 19.49
C CYS A 177 9.01 4.39 18.23
N GLY A 178 7.68 4.31 18.34
CA GLY A 178 6.83 3.81 17.26
C GLY A 178 6.96 4.60 15.96
N SER A 179 7.03 5.93 16.03
CA SER A 179 7.09 6.76 14.82
C SER A 179 8.37 6.53 14.03
N GLY A 180 9.52 6.44 14.72
CA GLY A 180 10.81 6.17 14.07
C GLY A 180 10.88 4.75 13.50
N VAL A 181 10.47 3.76 14.30
CA VAL A 181 10.44 2.36 13.87
C VAL A 181 9.46 2.17 12.70
N GLY A 182 8.28 2.76 12.78
CA GLY A 182 7.26 2.71 11.73
C GLY A 182 7.73 3.34 10.43
N LEU A 183 8.41 4.49 10.49
CA LEU A 183 9.00 5.13 9.31
C LEU A 183 10.03 4.22 8.64
N VAL A 184 11.01 3.73 9.41
CA VAL A 184 12.06 2.84 8.87
C VAL A 184 11.44 1.57 8.30
N TRP A 185 10.49 0.96 9.01
CA TRP A 185 9.84 -0.26 8.56
C TRP A 185 9.01 -0.04 7.29
N THR A 186 8.32 1.09 7.17
CA THR A 186 7.58 1.47 5.96
C THR A 186 8.51 1.56 4.75
N LEU A 187 9.70 2.17 4.92
CA LEU A 187 10.69 2.25 3.84
C LEU A 187 11.19 0.86 3.45
N VAL A 188 11.49 0.00 4.43
CA VAL A 188 11.91 -1.39 4.20
C VAL A 188 10.84 -2.15 3.41
N VAL A 189 9.58 -2.07 3.83
CA VAL A 189 8.45 -2.75 3.17
C VAL A 189 8.24 -2.20 1.75
N CYS A 190 8.33 -0.90 1.52
CA CYS A 190 8.26 -0.32 0.17
C CYS A 190 9.38 -0.84 -0.75
N VAL A 191 10.63 -0.90 -0.27
CA VAL A 191 11.77 -1.40 -1.06
C VAL A 191 11.58 -2.88 -1.38
N ILE A 192 11.24 -3.70 -0.38
CA ILE A 192 10.96 -5.13 -0.57
C ILE A 192 9.78 -5.30 -1.54
N GLY A 193 8.72 -4.51 -1.38
CA GLY A 193 7.53 -4.57 -2.20
C GLY A 193 7.80 -4.26 -3.65
N LEU A 194 8.44 -3.11 -3.95
CA LEU A 194 8.79 -2.75 -5.33
C LEU A 194 9.73 -3.77 -5.97
N ARG A 195 10.74 -4.22 -5.24
CA ARG A 195 11.67 -5.25 -5.71
C ARG A 195 10.94 -6.53 -6.13
N ASN A 196 10.07 -7.03 -5.26
CA ASN A 196 9.44 -8.34 -5.43
C ASN A 196 8.26 -8.31 -6.41
N ILE A 197 7.45 -7.24 -6.41
CA ILE A 197 6.32 -7.15 -7.32
C ILE A 197 6.81 -6.91 -8.75
N HIS A 198 7.79 -6.03 -8.95
CA HIS A 198 8.31 -5.71 -10.29
C HIS A 198 9.46 -6.63 -10.72
N ASP A 199 9.84 -7.63 -9.92
CA ASP A 199 11.00 -8.50 -10.17
C ASP A 199 12.23 -7.73 -10.67
N THR A 200 12.59 -6.68 -9.92
CA THR A 200 13.58 -5.69 -10.33
C THR A 200 14.82 -5.73 -9.43
N ASP A 201 15.91 -5.14 -9.90
CA ASP A 201 17.16 -5.09 -9.14
C ASP A 201 16.97 -4.32 -7.81
N PRO A 202 17.54 -4.81 -6.68
CA PRO A 202 17.35 -4.19 -5.37
C PRO A 202 17.70 -2.69 -5.33
N TRP A 203 18.78 -2.28 -6.01
CA TRP A 203 19.23 -0.89 -6.01
C TRP A 203 18.21 0.05 -6.69
N ARG A 204 17.48 -0.43 -7.71
CA ARG A 204 16.43 0.34 -8.39
C ARG A 204 15.26 0.61 -7.46
N ALA A 205 14.85 -0.40 -6.69
CA ALA A 205 13.81 -0.26 -5.68
C ALA A 205 14.25 0.69 -4.55
N VAL A 206 15.52 0.60 -4.10
CA VAL A 206 16.08 1.52 -3.10
C VAL A 206 16.04 2.98 -3.60
N VAL A 207 16.51 3.23 -4.83
CA VAL A 207 16.48 4.58 -5.42
C VAL A 207 15.05 5.08 -5.59
N ALA A 208 14.12 4.22 -6.03
CA ALA A 208 12.72 4.58 -6.20
C ALA A 208 12.04 5.03 -4.90
N VAL A 209 12.43 4.46 -3.75
CA VAL A 209 11.88 4.81 -2.44
C VAL A 209 12.61 6.01 -1.82
N LEU A 210 13.94 6.03 -1.87
CA LEU A 210 14.75 7.04 -1.18
C LEU A 210 14.83 8.36 -1.93
N ALA A 211 14.87 8.37 -3.27
CA ALA A 211 15.03 9.61 -4.02
C ALA A 211 13.88 10.60 -3.78
N PRO A 212 12.58 10.20 -3.84
CA PRO A 212 11.49 11.11 -3.50
C PRO A 212 11.56 11.61 -2.06
N LEU A 213 11.91 10.73 -1.11
CA LEU A 213 12.02 11.09 0.31
C LEU A 213 13.08 12.16 0.55
N LEU A 214 14.26 12.00 -0.06
CA LEU A 214 15.37 12.97 0.06
C LEU A 214 15.01 14.31 -0.57
N VAL A 215 14.35 14.30 -1.72
CA VAL A 215 13.86 15.52 -2.38
C VAL A 215 12.86 16.24 -1.47
N CYS A 216 11.84 15.55 -0.96
CA CYS A 216 10.87 16.14 -0.03
C CYS A 216 11.54 16.69 1.25
N ALA A 217 12.48 15.95 1.85
CA ALA A 217 13.19 16.38 3.04
C ALA A 217 14.03 17.65 2.78
N SER A 218 14.65 17.77 1.61
CA SER A 218 15.45 18.94 1.23
C SER A 218 14.59 20.21 1.12
N PHE A 219 13.42 20.13 0.48
CA PHE A 219 12.50 21.25 0.37
C PHE A 219 11.99 21.73 1.74
N ILE A 220 11.58 20.78 2.60
CA ILE A 220 11.13 21.10 3.96
C ILE A 220 12.24 21.78 4.75
N GLY A 221 13.47 21.24 4.68
CA GLY A 221 14.63 21.82 5.35
C GLY A 221 14.92 23.26 4.92
N THR A 222 14.88 23.54 3.61
CA THR A 222 15.06 24.91 3.10
C THR A 222 13.95 25.86 3.54
N SER A 223 12.69 25.44 3.51
CA SER A 223 11.58 26.29 3.97
C SER A 223 11.71 26.66 5.45
N VAL A 224 12.05 25.68 6.30
CA VAL A 224 12.28 25.92 7.73
C VAL A 224 13.47 26.85 7.96
N PHE A 225 14.55 26.67 7.19
CA PHE A 225 15.74 27.53 7.28
C PHE A 225 15.44 28.98 6.88
N LEU A 226 14.72 29.20 5.78
CA LEU A 226 14.34 30.53 5.32
C LEU A 226 13.39 31.23 6.31
N PHE A 227 12.42 30.51 6.84
CA PHE A 227 11.53 31.01 7.90
C PHE A 227 12.31 31.39 9.16
N ALA A 228 13.27 30.56 9.58
CA ALA A 228 14.13 30.83 10.74
C ALA A 228 15.03 32.07 10.56
N LEU A 229 15.35 32.43 9.31
CA LEU A 229 16.09 33.66 8.98
C LEU A 229 15.18 34.90 8.86
N GLY A 230 13.85 34.74 8.96
CA GLY A 230 12.89 35.85 8.88
C GLY A 230 12.78 36.47 7.50
N LEU A 231 12.99 35.69 6.44
CA LEU A 231 12.95 36.14 5.04
C LEU A 231 11.54 36.06 4.39
N ASP A 232 10.48 35.94 5.19
CA ASP A 232 9.08 35.90 4.71
C ASP A 232 8.32 37.19 5.03
#